data_AF-N6TZ64-F1
#
_entry.id   AF-N6TZ64-F1
#
_cell.length_a   1.000
_cell.length_b   1.000
_cell.length_c   1.000
_cell.angle_alpha   90.00
_cell.angle_beta   90.00
_cell.angle_gamma   90.00
#
_symmetry.space_group_name_H-M   'P 1'
#
loop_
_entity.id
_entity.type
_entity.pdbx_description
1 polymer ?
#
loop_
_entity_poly.entity_id
_entity_poly.type
_entity_poly.pdbx_seq_one_letter_code
_entity_poly.pdbx_strand_id
1 'polypeptide(L)'
;MSDISDIDIIHTTTPEWAEPPSSDESEPDHEGVNIWKGIVDECEKDRGELDEYLKRRDEAEGQIGVEQLPLIAALNAALLPILRQAMVALLETVREESSCYRPKSALNGIDFISEYLYNMNHRYPERRQSWTYIFDMKWVKDRLDAHPRPFYPFSLIWSRAYAALKIQAFMRGYWVRRRTDVQEVRTFWKDYKATKRREEQMTVI
;
A
#
# COMPACT_ATOMS: atom_id res chain seq x y z
N MET A 1 -15.92 -40.24 -19.52
CA MET A 1 -15.51 -38.88 -19.95
C MET A 1 -14.66 -38.33 -18.82
N SER A 2 -13.34 -38.32 -18.86
CA SER A 2 -12.39 -38.50 -19.96
C SER A 2 -11.05 -38.89 -19.34
N ASP A 3 -10.39 -39.85 -19.98
CA ASP A 3 -9.03 -40.29 -19.74
C ASP A 3 -8.06 -39.10 -19.72
N ILE A 4 -7.17 -39.08 -18.73
CA ILE A 4 -5.92 -38.29 -18.76
C ILE A 4 -4.81 -39.30 -19.09
N SER A 5 -4.90 -39.88 -20.28
CA SER A 5 -3.75 -40.31 -21.04
C SER A 5 -3.40 -39.13 -21.93
N ASP A 6 -2.34 -38.40 -21.59
CA ASP A 6 -1.54 -37.55 -22.50
C ASP A 6 -0.71 -36.58 -21.64
N ILE A 7 0.35 -37.11 -21.03
CA ILE A 7 1.55 -36.30 -20.76
C ILE A 7 2.66 -37.03 -21.48
N ASP A 8 3.01 -36.48 -22.65
CA ASP A 8 4.13 -36.92 -23.46
C ASP A 8 5.39 -36.96 -22.61
N ILE A 9 5.93 -38.17 -22.44
CA ILE A 9 7.29 -38.38 -21.95
C ILE A 9 8.20 -37.81 -23.04
N ILE A 10 8.72 -36.61 -22.80
CA ILE A 10 9.75 -36.00 -23.63
C ILE A 10 10.95 -36.96 -23.57
N HIS A 11 11.17 -37.73 -24.64
CA HIS A 11 12.42 -38.42 -24.88
C HIS A 11 13.51 -37.33 -24.95
N THR A 12 14.28 -37.17 -23.87
CA THR A 12 15.51 -36.38 -23.89
C THR A 12 16.52 -37.18 -24.70
N THR A 13 16.47 -37.00 -26.01
CA THR A 13 17.57 -37.33 -26.92
C THR A 13 18.80 -36.58 -26.41
N THR A 14 19.78 -37.31 -25.90
CA THR A 14 21.09 -36.75 -25.57
C THR A 14 21.66 -36.09 -26.83
N PRO A 15 21.98 -34.78 -26.78
CA PRO A 15 22.39 -34.06 -27.97
C PRO A 15 23.78 -34.49 -28.46
N GLU A 16 23.92 -34.51 -29.78
CA GLU A 16 25.02 -35.07 -30.59
C GLU A 16 26.39 -34.39 -30.41
N TRP A 17 26.50 -33.39 -29.52
CA TRP A 17 27.79 -32.77 -29.15
C TRP A 17 28.44 -33.42 -27.93
N ALA A 18 27.78 -34.39 -27.28
CA ALA A 18 28.36 -35.15 -26.18
C ALA A 18 29.31 -36.24 -26.72
N GLU A 19 30.45 -35.81 -27.28
CA GLU A 19 31.62 -36.70 -27.34
C GLU A 19 32.04 -37.00 -25.88
N PRO A 20 32.29 -38.28 -25.53
CA PRO A 20 32.83 -38.59 -24.21
C PRO A 20 34.16 -37.85 -24.04
N PRO A 21 34.42 -37.20 -22.89
CA PRO A 21 35.68 -36.52 -22.67
C PRO A 21 36.83 -37.50 -22.93
N SER A 22 37.75 -37.08 -23.79
CA SER A 22 39.00 -37.79 -24.06
C SER A 22 39.69 -38.10 -22.74
N SER A 23 40.22 -39.32 -22.61
CA SER A 23 40.87 -39.89 -21.42
C SER A 23 42.21 -39.23 -21.02
N ASP A 24 42.33 -37.92 -21.25
CA ASP A 24 43.44 -37.04 -20.84
C ASP A 24 42.90 -35.87 -20.00
N GLU A 25 41.89 -36.12 -19.17
CA GLU A 25 41.64 -35.26 -18.02
C GLU A 25 42.60 -35.67 -16.92
N SER A 26 43.72 -34.94 -16.85
CA SER A 26 44.55 -34.81 -15.65
C SER A 26 43.66 -34.88 -14.40
N GLU A 27 44.02 -35.77 -13.46
CA GLU A 27 43.31 -35.92 -12.18
C GLU A 27 42.89 -34.56 -11.65
N PRO A 28 41.61 -34.37 -11.26
CA PRO A 28 41.14 -33.07 -10.81
C PRO A 28 42.06 -32.57 -9.72
N ASP A 29 42.67 -31.40 -9.92
CA ASP A 29 43.66 -30.79 -9.03
C ASP A 29 43.24 -31.05 -7.58
N HIS A 30 43.92 -31.97 -6.90
CA HIS A 30 43.58 -32.41 -5.54
C HIS A 30 43.50 -31.22 -4.58
N GLU A 31 44.20 -30.13 -4.91
CA GLU A 31 44.19 -28.85 -4.22
C GLU A 31 42.80 -28.17 -4.25
N GLY A 32 42.10 -28.17 -5.38
CA GLY A 32 40.75 -27.60 -5.51
C GLY A 32 39.70 -28.39 -4.72
N VAL A 33 39.79 -29.73 -4.75
CA VAL A 33 38.88 -30.61 -3.99
C VAL A 33 39.06 -30.42 -2.47
N ASN A 34 40.29 -30.20 -2.02
CA ASN A 34 40.58 -29.91 -0.62
C ASN A 34 40.09 -28.52 -0.18
N ILE A 35 40.15 -27.52 -1.06
CA ILE A 35 39.60 -26.17 -0.80
C ILE A 35 38.09 -26.22 -0.65
N TRP A 36 37.38 -26.87 -1.58
CA TRP A 36 35.92 -27.00 -1.50
C TRP A 36 35.48 -27.78 -0.26
N LYS A 37 36.22 -28.82 0.12
CA LYS A 37 35.97 -29.55 1.36
C LYS A 37 36.14 -28.66 2.59
N GLY A 38 37.19 -27.84 2.63
CA GLY A 38 37.38 -26.85 3.69
C GLY A 38 36.27 -25.81 3.77
N ILE A 39 35.77 -25.32 2.63
CA ILE A 39 34.64 -24.36 2.59
C ILE A 39 33.35 -25.01 3.08
N VAL A 40 33.09 -26.27 2.71
CA VAL A 40 31.91 -27.02 3.19
C VAL A 40 32.00 -27.24 4.70
N ASP A 41 33.16 -27.66 5.20
CA ASP A 41 33.39 -27.88 6.63
C ASP A 41 33.23 -26.56 7.44
N GLU A 42 33.70 -25.43 6.90
CA GLU A 42 33.52 -24.09 7.49
C GLU A 42 32.05 -23.67 7.49
N CYS A 43 31.34 -23.85 6.37
CA CYS A 43 29.91 -23.55 6.29
C CYS A 43 29.06 -24.43 7.22
N GLU A 44 29.40 -25.71 7.39
CA GLU A 44 28.72 -26.59 8.33
C GLU A 44 28.96 -26.19 9.78
N LYS A 45 30.19 -25.75 10.10
CA LYS A 45 30.53 -25.21 11.41
C LYS A 45 29.78 -23.92 11.70
N ASP A 46 29.76 -22.96 10.77
CA ASP A 46 29.04 -21.69 10.92
C ASP A 46 27.54 -21.92 11.07
N ARG A 47 26.98 -22.89 10.33
CA ARG A 47 25.58 -23.30 10.47
C ARG A 47 25.33 -23.89 11.86
N GLY A 48 26.24 -24.73 12.36
CA GLY A 48 26.17 -25.28 13.72
C GLY A 48 26.25 -24.21 14.80
N GLU A 49 27.13 -23.23 14.65
CA GLU A 49 27.24 -22.08 15.57
C GLU A 49 25.97 -21.22 15.55
N LEU A 50 25.38 -21.01 14.37
CA LEU A 50 24.11 -20.31 14.23
C LEU A 50 22.95 -21.08 14.86
N ASP A 51 22.87 -22.40 14.64
CA ASP A 51 21.85 -23.25 15.24
C ASP A 51 21.97 -23.28 16.77
N GLU A 52 23.20 -23.34 17.31
CA GLU A 52 23.44 -23.21 18.75
C GLU A 52 23.06 -21.83 19.28
N TYR A 53 23.38 -20.75 18.57
CA TYR A 53 23.00 -19.40 18.95
C TYR A 53 21.47 -19.23 18.98
N LEU A 54 20.79 -19.69 17.93
CA LEU A 54 19.32 -19.67 17.85
C LEU A 54 18.71 -20.49 18.98
N LYS A 55 19.27 -21.66 19.28
CA LYS A 55 18.81 -22.50 20.39
C LYS A 55 19.01 -21.82 21.75
N ARG A 56 20.18 -21.22 22.02
CA ARG A 56 20.42 -20.45 23.26
C ARG A 56 19.50 -19.23 23.36
N ARG A 57 19.23 -18.55 22.24
CA ARG A 57 18.32 -17.41 22.18
C ARG A 57 16.89 -17.86 22.45
N ASP A 58 16.41 -18.92 21.80
CA ASP A 58 15.06 -19.44 21.97
C ASP A 58 14.86 -20.04 23.38
N GLU A 59 15.90 -20.65 23.98
CA GLU A 59 15.90 -21.09 25.37
C GLU A 59 15.87 -19.91 26.36
N ALA A 60 16.59 -18.81 26.07
CA ALA A 60 16.57 -17.57 26.86
C ALA A 60 15.26 -16.78 26.69
N GLU A 61 14.70 -16.73 25.48
CA GLU A 61 13.38 -16.17 25.16
C GLU A 61 12.24 -17.04 25.72
N GLY A 62 12.46 -18.36 25.84
CA GLY A 62 11.56 -19.28 26.54
C GLY A 62 11.51 -19.08 28.06
N GLN A 63 12.52 -18.44 28.65
CA GLN A 63 12.60 -18.18 30.10
C GLN A 63 11.90 -16.89 30.53
N ILE A 64 11.74 -15.91 29.63
CA ILE A 64 10.79 -14.81 29.81
C ILE A 64 9.80 -14.97 28.69
N GLY A 65 8.77 -15.79 28.90
CA GLY A 65 7.69 -15.89 27.92
C GLY A 65 7.24 -14.48 27.58
N VAL A 66 7.34 -14.08 26.31
CA VAL A 66 6.92 -12.75 25.85
C VAL A 66 5.47 -12.48 26.29
N GLU A 67 4.68 -13.55 26.45
CA GLU A 67 3.32 -13.54 26.99
C GLU A 67 3.19 -13.28 28.51
N GLN A 68 4.25 -13.49 29.28
CA GLN A 68 4.31 -13.29 30.74
C GLN A 68 4.61 -11.84 31.11
N LEU A 69 5.05 -11.01 30.15
CA LEU A 69 5.23 -9.59 30.35
C LEU A 69 3.84 -8.95 30.57
N PRO A 70 3.60 -8.24 31.69
CA PRO A 70 2.29 -7.68 32.03
C PRO A 70 1.72 -6.80 30.92
N LEU A 71 2.61 -6.09 30.21
CA LEU A 71 2.25 -5.21 29.10
C LEU A 71 1.72 -6.01 27.89
N ILE A 72 2.36 -7.12 27.54
CA ILE A 72 2.00 -7.93 26.39
C ILE A 72 0.73 -8.72 26.67
N ALA A 73 0.59 -9.27 27.88
CA ALA A 73 -0.65 -9.87 28.35
C ALA A 73 -1.82 -8.86 28.29
N ALA A 74 -1.60 -7.62 28.75
CA ALA A 74 -2.61 -6.56 28.70
C ALA A 74 -2.98 -6.15 27.26
N LEU A 75 -1.99 -6.06 26.36
CA LEU A 75 -2.21 -5.77 24.93
C LEU A 75 -3.01 -6.90 24.25
N ASN A 76 -2.63 -8.15 24.52
CA ASN A 76 -3.30 -9.33 23.98
C ASN A 76 -4.75 -9.44 24.47
N ALA A 77 -5.01 -9.07 25.71
CA ALA A 77 -6.34 -9.13 26.30
C ALA A 77 -7.25 -7.96 25.86
N ALA A 78 -6.73 -6.73 25.78
CA ALA A 78 -7.55 -5.54 25.60
C ALA A 78 -7.58 -5.00 24.16
N LEU A 79 -6.41 -4.92 23.49
CA LEU A 79 -6.26 -4.19 22.24
C LEU A 79 -6.34 -5.11 21.01
N LEU A 80 -5.65 -6.26 21.05
CA LEU A 80 -5.60 -7.18 19.92
C LEU A 80 -6.97 -7.72 19.47
N PRO A 81 -7.94 -8.03 20.36
CA PRO A 81 -9.24 -8.53 19.91
C PRO A 81 -10.00 -7.50 19.08
N ILE A 82 -9.97 -6.22 19.50
CA ILE A 82 -10.61 -5.12 18.80
C ILE A 82 -9.88 -4.85 17.48
N LEU A 83 -8.54 -4.81 17.51
CA LEU A 83 -7.73 -4.60 16.32
C LEU A 83 -7.96 -5.72 15.29
N ARG A 84 -8.04 -6.97 15.72
CA ARG A 84 -8.35 -8.11 14.86
C ARG A 84 -9.69 -7.91 14.16
N GLN A 85 -10.73 -7.52 14.89
CA GLN A 85 -12.05 -7.24 14.30
C GLN A 85 -11.99 -6.08 13.29
N ALA A 86 -11.26 -5.02 13.63
CA ALA A 86 -11.05 -3.87 12.73
C ALA A 86 -10.34 -4.29 11.43
N MET A 87 -9.33 -5.16 11.52
CA MET A 87 -8.59 -5.66 10.36
C MET A 87 -9.45 -6.57 9.49
N VAL A 88 -10.28 -7.43 10.08
CA VAL A 88 -11.24 -8.26 9.32
C VAL A 88 -12.24 -7.37 8.58
N ALA A 89 -12.83 -6.39 9.26
CA ALA A 89 -13.74 -5.43 8.63
C ALA A 89 -13.06 -4.61 7.52
N LEU A 90 -11.78 -4.26 7.71
CA LEU A 90 -10.99 -3.60 6.66
C LEU A 90 -10.82 -4.51 5.44
N LEU A 91 -10.51 -5.79 5.63
CA LEU A 91 -10.35 -6.72 4.51
C LEU A 91 -11.67 -6.96 3.76
N GLU A 92 -12.79 -6.99 4.46
CA GLU A 92 -14.13 -7.08 3.85
C GLU A 92 -14.44 -5.84 2.99
N THR A 93 -14.22 -4.64 3.52
CA THR A 93 -14.41 -3.38 2.77
C THR A 93 -13.45 -3.27 1.59
N VAL A 94 -12.19 -3.67 1.75
CA VAL A 94 -11.20 -3.76 0.66
C VAL A 94 -11.68 -4.70 -0.45
N ARG A 95 -12.28 -5.84 -0.08
CA ARG A 95 -12.84 -6.81 -1.03
C ARG A 95 -14.04 -6.23 -1.78
N GLU A 96 -14.97 -5.60 -1.07
CA GLU A 96 -16.17 -4.97 -1.64
C GLU A 96 -15.81 -3.87 -2.64
N GLU A 97 -14.82 -3.04 -2.32
CA GLU A 97 -14.35 -1.97 -3.20
C GLU A 97 -13.37 -2.45 -4.29
N SER A 98 -12.99 -3.73 -4.29
CA SER A 98 -11.95 -4.30 -5.15
C SER A 98 -10.62 -3.53 -5.10
N SER A 99 -10.33 -2.96 -3.93
CA SER A 99 -9.17 -2.07 -3.70
C SER A 99 -7.84 -2.81 -3.81
N CYS A 100 -7.80 -4.13 -3.61
CA CYS A 100 -6.60 -4.95 -3.86
C CYS A 100 -6.19 -5.01 -5.33
N TYR A 101 -7.16 -4.96 -6.24
CA TYR A 101 -6.93 -5.13 -7.68
C TYR A 101 -6.87 -3.79 -8.42
N ARG A 102 -7.33 -2.71 -7.77
CA ARG A 102 -7.25 -1.35 -8.32
C ARG A 102 -6.03 -0.63 -7.75
N PRO A 103 -5.08 -0.19 -8.59
CA PRO A 103 -3.87 0.49 -8.13
C PRO A 103 -4.15 1.88 -7.50
N LYS A 104 -5.37 2.40 -7.62
CA LYS A 104 -5.79 3.67 -7.04
C LYS A 104 -7.14 3.47 -6.36
N SER A 105 -7.13 3.37 -5.04
CA SER A 105 -8.33 3.33 -4.21
C SER A 105 -8.41 4.57 -3.32
N ALA A 106 -9.64 5.05 -3.10
CA ALA A 106 -9.93 6.13 -2.14
C ALA A 106 -9.81 5.65 -0.69
N LEU A 107 -9.82 4.34 -0.46
CA LEU A 107 -9.77 3.73 0.86
C LEU A 107 -8.39 3.88 1.48
N ASN A 108 -8.31 4.61 2.58
CA ASN A 108 -7.13 4.63 3.43
C ASN A 108 -7.34 3.69 4.62
N GLY A 109 -6.60 2.58 4.64
CA GLY A 109 -6.71 1.57 5.70
C GLY A 109 -6.38 2.11 7.10
N ILE A 110 -5.47 3.08 7.20
CA ILE A 110 -5.12 3.69 8.50
C ILE A 110 -6.28 4.52 9.03
N ASP A 111 -6.92 5.31 8.16
CA ASP A 111 -8.08 6.13 8.53
C ASP A 111 -9.25 5.22 8.94
N PHE A 112 -9.49 4.15 8.19
CA PHE A 112 -10.52 3.16 8.51
C PHE A 112 -10.29 2.49 9.88
N ILE A 113 -9.08 1.97 10.13
CA ILE A 113 -8.76 1.34 11.42
C ILE A 113 -8.87 2.36 12.55
N SER A 114 -8.40 3.58 12.35
CA SER A 114 -8.48 4.63 13.38
C SER A 114 -9.93 4.99 13.72
N GLU A 115 -10.79 5.09 12.71
CA GLU A 115 -12.23 5.29 12.88
C GLU A 115 -12.87 4.14 13.66
N TYR A 116 -12.57 2.90 13.26
CA TYR A 116 -13.11 1.71 13.86
C TYR A 116 -12.70 1.59 15.34
N LEU A 117 -11.42 1.79 15.64
CA LEU A 117 -10.89 1.74 17.01
C LEU A 117 -11.47 2.83 17.90
N TYR A 118 -11.71 4.03 17.37
CA TYR A 118 -12.31 5.13 18.12
C TYR A 118 -13.77 4.82 18.50
N ASN A 119 -14.55 4.29 17.54
CA ASN A 119 -15.96 3.98 17.74
C ASN A 119 -16.19 2.70 18.55
N MET A 120 -15.28 1.72 18.46
CA MET A 120 -15.35 0.45 19.21
C MET A 120 -14.64 0.49 20.57
N ASN A 121 -14.34 1.67 21.10
CA ASN A 121 -13.70 1.79 22.40
C ASN A 121 -14.64 1.36 23.53
N HIS A 122 -14.28 0.29 24.26
CA HIS A 122 -15.07 -0.24 25.38
C HIS A 122 -15.31 0.77 26.51
N ARG A 123 -14.47 1.80 26.65
CA ARG A 123 -14.65 2.86 27.65
C ARG A 123 -15.78 3.83 27.32
N TYR A 124 -16.20 3.88 26.06
CA TYR A 124 -17.17 4.83 25.52
C TYR A 124 -18.20 4.09 24.64
N PRO A 125 -19.04 3.22 25.22
CA PRO A 125 -19.97 2.37 24.48
C PRO A 125 -21.01 3.15 23.67
N GLU A 126 -21.30 4.40 24.05
CA GLU A 126 -22.20 5.30 23.33
C GLU A 126 -21.74 5.59 21.89
N ARG A 127 -20.43 5.55 21.64
CA ARG A 127 -19.85 5.81 20.31
C ARG A 127 -20.15 4.70 19.31
N ARG A 128 -20.40 3.48 19.79
CA ARG A 128 -20.84 2.39 18.94
C ARG A 128 -22.25 2.63 18.39
N GLN A 129 -23.08 3.36 19.14
CA GLN A 129 -24.45 3.71 18.74
C GLN A 129 -24.46 4.94 17.83
N SER A 130 -23.59 5.91 18.11
CA SER A 130 -23.38 7.10 17.28
C SER A 130 -22.05 7.02 16.54
N TRP A 131 -22.05 6.28 15.41
CA TRP A 131 -20.84 6.11 14.61
C TRP A 131 -20.36 7.45 14.06
N THR A 132 -19.17 7.87 14.49
CA THR A 132 -18.59 9.15 14.07
C THR A 132 -17.55 8.90 13.00
N TYR A 133 -17.68 9.60 11.86
CA TYR A 133 -16.69 9.57 10.79
C TYR A 133 -15.37 10.20 11.24
N ILE A 134 -14.21 9.67 10.82
CA ILE A 134 -12.89 10.12 11.30
C ILE A 134 -12.66 11.62 11.12
N PHE A 135 -13.04 12.18 9.97
CA PHE A 135 -12.85 13.61 9.71
C PHE A 135 -13.85 14.50 10.45
N ASP A 136 -14.87 13.92 11.10
CA ASP A 136 -15.82 14.64 11.95
C ASP A 136 -15.40 14.73 13.42
N MET A 137 -14.43 13.91 13.83
CA MET A 137 -13.90 13.90 15.19
C MET A 137 -13.18 15.22 15.49
N LYS A 138 -13.52 15.85 16.63
CA LYS A 138 -12.98 17.16 17.02
C LYS A 138 -11.45 17.20 17.04
N TRP A 139 -10.83 16.22 17.68
CA TRP A 139 -9.36 16.15 17.78
C TRP A 139 -8.68 15.97 16.42
N VAL A 140 -9.36 15.33 15.45
CA VAL A 140 -8.86 15.16 14.08
C VAL A 140 -8.93 16.49 13.34
N LYS A 141 -10.06 17.22 13.47
CA LYS A 141 -10.21 18.57 12.90
C LYS A 141 -9.12 19.50 13.40
N ASP A 142 -8.96 19.60 14.72
CA ASP A 142 -7.95 20.45 15.35
C ASP A 142 -6.54 20.08 14.88
N ARG A 143 -6.26 18.78 14.68
CA ARG A 143 -4.96 18.29 14.18
C ARG A 143 -4.73 18.61 12.70
N LEU A 144 -5.76 18.48 11.86
CA LEU A 144 -5.69 18.76 10.42
C LEU A 144 -5.60 20.25 10.13
N ASP A 145 -6.17 21.10 10.99
CA ASP A 145 -6.04 22.54 10.89
C ASP A 145 -4.59 22.99 11.17
N ALA A 146 -3.95 22.41 12.19
CA ALA A 146 -2.54 22.67 12.50
C ALA A 146 -1.57 22.00 11.50
N HIS A 147 -1.94 20.83 10.98
CA HIS A 147 -1.11 20.01 10.11
C HIS A 147 -1.94 19.46 8.94
N PRO A 148 -2.15 20.27 7.89
CA PRO A 148 -2.95 19.85 6.76
C PRO A 148 -2.31 18.66 6.05
N ARG A 149 -3.14 17.67 5.72
CA ARG A 149 -2.69 16.52 4.92
C ARG A 149 -2.28 16.97 3.51
N PRO A 150 -1.29 16.30 2.89
CA PRO A 150 -0.96 16.57 1.50
C PRO A 150 -2.17 16.32 0.60
N PHE A 151 -2.27 17.09 -0.46
CA PHE A 151 -3.37 16.98 -1.42
C PHE A 151 -3.32 15.63 -2.14
N TYR A 152 -4.38 14.84 -2.02
CA TYR A 152 -4.52 13.61 -2.80
C TYR A 152 -4.97 13.93 -4.23
N PRO A 153 -4.41 13.24 -5.25
CA PRO A 153 -4.84 13.45 -6.62
C PRO A 153 -6.32 13.07 -6.79
N PHE A 154 -7.10 13.87 -7.53
CA PHE A 154 -8.54 13.61 -7.74
C PHE A 154 -8.82 12.24 -8.35
N SER A 155 -7.89 11.68 -9.12
CA SER A 155 -8.01 10.32 -9.66
C SER A 155 -8.10 9.23 -8.59
N LEU A 156 -7.64 9.51 -7.37
CA LEU A 156 -7.67 8.60 -6.23
C LEU A 156 -8.94 8.78 -5.40
N ILE A 157 -9.43 10.02 -5.27
CA ILE A 157 -10.59 10.35 -4.42
C ILE A 157 -11.92 10.12 -5.16
N TRP A 158 -12.00 10.50 -6.45
CA TRP A 158 -13.28 10.51 -7.16
C TRP A 158 -13.64 9.13 -7.69
N SER A 159 -14.89 8.72 -7.44
CA SER A 159 -15.48 7.61 -8.14
C SER A 159 -15.54 7.90 -9.64
N ARG A 160 -15.50 6.85 -10.47
CA ARG A 160 -15.54 6.98 -11.93
C ARG A 160 -16.77 7.78 -12.40
N ALA A 161 -17.93 7.54 -11.79
CA ALA A 161 -19.17 8.24 -12.11
C ALA A 161 -19.08 9.74 -11.75
N TYR A 162 -18.55 10.06 -10.57
CA TYR A 162 -18.39 11.44 -10.13
C TYR A 162 -17.36 12.20 -10.99
N ALA A 163 -16.23 11.56 -11.28
CA ALA A 163 -15.21 12.11 -12.17
C ALA A 163 -15.78 12.40 -13.57
N ALA A 164 -16.55 11.46 -14.13
CA ALA A 164 -17.22 11.66 -15.42
C ALA A 164 -18.17 12.86 -15.39
N LEU A 165 -18.97 13.00 -14.34
CA LEU A 165 -19.88 14.15 -14.17
C LEU A 165 -19.09 15.47 -14.14
N LYS A 166 -17.99 15.53 -13.39
CA LYS A 166 -17.14 16.73 -13.30
C LYS A 166 -16.49 17.08 -14.64
N ILE A 167 -15.95 16.09 -15.35
CA ILE A 167 -15.36 16.28 -16.69
C ILE A 167 -16.43 16.78 -17.66
N GLN A 168 -17.60 16.15 -17.69
CA GLN A 168 -18.70 16.55 -18.56
C GLN A 168 -19.17 17.99 -18.25
N ALA A 169 -19.34 18.34 -16.98
CA ALA A 169 -19.72 19.69 -16.57
C ALA A 169 -18.67 20.73 -17.02
N PHE A 170 -17.39 20.41 -16.84
CA PHE A 170 -16.29 21.26 -17.30
C PHE A 170 -16.33 21.45 -18.82
N MET A 171 -16.50 20.36 -19.57
CA MET A 171 -16.54 20.37 -21.04
C MET A 171 -17.74 21.14 -21.59
N ARG A 172 -18.94 20.98 -20.99
CA ARG A 172 -20.12 21.79 -21.36
C ARG A 172 -19.84 23.28 -21.18
N GLY A 173 -19.27 23.66 -20.04
CA GLY A 173 -18.88 25.05 -19.79
C GLY A 173 -17.79 25.55 -20.75
N TYR A 174 -16.81 24.69 -21.07
CA TYR A 174 -15.75 25.01 -22.03
C TYR A 174 -16.32 25.26 -23.43
N TRP A 175 -17.24 24.42 -23.91
CA TRP A 175 -17.86 24.59 -25.22
C TRP A 175 -18.63 25.89 -25.34
N VAL A 176 -19.40 26.27 -24.31
CA VAL A 176 -20.08 27.58 -24.28
C VAL A 176 -19.05 28.71 -24.34
N ARG A 177 -18.00 28.64 -23.52
CA ARG A 177 -16.93 29.64 -23.52
C ARG A 177 -16.15 29.67 -24.82
N ARG A 178 -16.09 28.60 -25.59
CA ARG A 178 -15.36 28.57 -26.87
C ARG A 178 -16.11 29.30 -27.99
N ARG A 179 -17.42 29.55 -27.83
CA ARG A 179 -18.19 30.27 -28.85
C ARG A 179 -17.67 31.70 -29.01
N THR A 180 -17.62 32.18 -30.25
CA THR A 180 -17.05 33.48 -30.60
C THR A 180 -17.83 34.63 -29.96
N ASP A 181 -19.16 34.59 -30.03
CA ASP A 181 -20.08 35.54 -29.37
C ASP A 181 -19.78 35.69 -27.86
N VAL A 182 -19.58 34.57 -27.17
CA VAL A 182 -19.24 34.58 -25.73
C VAL A 182 -17.83 35.12 -25.50
N GLN A 183 -16.87 34.85 -26.37
CA GLN A 183 -15.51 35.38 -26.24
C GLN A 183 -15.45 36.89 -26.46
N GLU A 184 -16.16 37.41 -27.47
CA GLU A 184 -16.25 38.85 -27.76
C GLU A 184 -16.81 39.63 -26.57
N VAL A 185 -17.88 39.11 -25.95
CA VAL A 185 -18.44 39.71 -24.73
C VAL A 185 -17.44 39.69 -23.58
N ARG A 186 -16.66 38.60 -23.43
CA ARG A 186 -15.65 38.48 -22.37
C ARG A 186 -14.47 39.42 -22.59
N THR A 187 -14.00 39.59 -23.82
CA THR A 187 -12.96 40.56 -24.16
C THR A 187 -13.47 41.97 -23.92
N PHE A 188 -14.69 42.30 -24.35
CA PHE A 188 -15.32 43.59 -24.09
C PHE A 188 -15.35 43.93 -22.60
N TRP A 189 -15.85 43.02 -21.75
CA TRP A 189 -15.90 43.25 -20.30
C TRP A 189 -14.52 43.32 -19.66
N LYS A 190 -13.53 42.63 -20.21
CA LYS A 190 -12.13 42.70 -19.74
C LYS A 190 -11.54 44.08 -20.05
N ASP A 191 -11.77 44.59 -21.25
CA ASP A 191 -11.28 45.89 -21.70
C ASP A 191 -11.98 47.02 -20.96
N TYR A 192 -13.30 46.94 -20.79
CA TYR A 192 -14.08 47.89 -20.00
C TYR A 192 -13.60 47.99 -18.54
N LYS A 193 -13.30 46.85 -17.90
CA LYS A 193 -12.73 46.87 -16.54
C LYS A 193 -11.34 47.50 -16.51
N ALA A 194 -10.53 47.31 -17.56
CA ALA A 194 -9.20 47.89 -17.65
C ALA A 194 -9.25 49.41 -17.89
N THR A 195 -10.14 49.91 -18.74
CA THR A 195 -10.33 51.35 -18.95
C THR A 195 -10.82 52.02 -17.69
N LYS A 196 -11.84 51.47 -17.04
CA LYS A 196 -12.38 52.01 -15.78
C LYS A 196 -11.32 52.11 -14.68
N ARG A 197 -10.48 51.08 -14.51
CA ARG A 197 -9.35 51.12 -13.55
C ARG A 197 -8.33 52.22 -13.88
N ARG A 198 -8.04 52.49 -15.16
CA ARG A 198 -7.13 53.57 -15.56
C ARG A 198 -7.72 54.95 -15.27
N GLU A 199 -9.01 55.13 -15.55
CA GLU A 199 -9.74 56.37 -15.24
C GLU A 199 -9.72 56.65 -13.73
N GLU A 200 -9.99 55.63 -12.90
CA GLU A 200 -9.91 55.71 -11.43
C GLU A 200 -8.48 56.04 -10.93
N GLN A 201 -7.44 55.59 -11.63
CA GLN A 201 -6.05 55.93 -11.29
C GLN A 201 -5.66 57.35 -11.70
N MET A 202 -6.24 57.88 -12.78
CA MET A 202 -6.01 59.25 -13.24
C MET A 202 -6.75 60.30 -12.42
N THR A 203 -7.88 59.95 -11.78
CA THR A 203 -8.65 60.86 -10.92
C THR A 203 -8.13 60.96 -9.48
N VAL A 204 -7.16 60.13 -9.11
CA VAL A 204 -6.55 60.11 -7.76
C VAL A 204 -5.21 60.89 -7.71
N ILE A 205 -4.77 61.45 -8.85
CA ILE A 205 -3.62 62.39 -8.97
C ILE A 205 -4.16 63.82 -9.06
#